data_AF-B8DVA1-F1
#
_entry.id   AF-B8DVA1-F1
#
_cell.length_a   1.000
_cell.length_b   1.000
_cell.length_c   1.000
_cell.angle_alpha   90.00
_cell.angle_beta   90.00
_cell.angle_gamma   90.00
#
_symmetry.space_group_name_H-M   'P 1'
#
loop_
_entity.id
_entity.type
_entity.pdbx_description
1 polymer ?
#
loop_
_entity_poly.entity_id
_entity_poly.type
_entity_poly.pdbx_seq_one_letter_code
_entity_poly.pdbx_strand_id
1 'polypeptide(L)'
;MGILFINGGEIGGNTAHLGHAFLEGRDFTQIDLAGKRLFFLFRGGAPTQQMYERGEYTINRFAGLYGMDYMGMARNASEARALAAKL
;
A
#
# COMPACT_ATOMS: atom_id res chain seq x y z
N MET A 1 -10.12 -5.07 20.94
CA MET A 1 -9.10 -4.71 19.95
C MET A 1 -9.36 -5.60 18.73
N GLY A 2 -9.68 -5.06 17.57
CA GLY A 2 -9.99 -5.86 16.37
C GLY A 2 -8.74 -6.22 15.57
N ILE A 3 -8.80 -7.28 14.77
CA ILE A 3 -7.72 -7.67 13.86
C ILE A 3 -7.99 -7.05 12.47
N LEU A 4 -6.99 -6.39 11.88
CA LEU A 4 -7.00 -5.98 10.48
C LEU A 4 -6.12 -6.95 9.67
N PHE A 5 -6.74 -7.64 8.72
CA PHE A 5 -6.05 -8.45 7.73
C PHE A 5 -5.93 -7.67 6.42
N ILE A 6 -4.69 -7.38 6.01
CA ILE A 6 -4.40 -6.75 4.73
C ILE A 6 -4.01 -7.85 3.74
N ASN A 7 -4.91 -8.16 2.82
CA ASN A 7 -4.67 -9.16 1.78
C ASN A 7 -3.86 -8.51 0.64
N GLY A 8 -2.61 -8.96 0.48
CA GLY A 8 -1.78 -8.60 -0.67
C GLY A 8 -2.04 -9.47 -1.90
N GLY A 9 -2.71 -10.62 -1.77
CA GLY A 9 -3.02 -11.47 -2.92
C GLY A 9 -4.19 -10.95 -3.75
N GLU A 10 -4.60 -11.78 -4.71
CA GLU A 10 -5.84 -11.58 -5.46
C GLU A 10 -7.06 -11.55 -4.52
N ILE A 11 -8.08 -10.79 -4.90
CA ILE A 11 -9.35 -10.72 -4.19
C ILE A 11 -10.02 -12.10 -4.24
N GLY A 12 -10.28 -12.68 -3.07
CA GLY A 12 -10.80 -14.05 -2.98
C GLY A 12 -9.81 -15.14 -3.44
N GLY A 13 -8.53 -14.82 -3.62
CA GLY A 13 -7.50 -15.78 -4.01
C GLY A 13 -6.94 -16.60 -2.85
N ASN A 14 -5.85 -17.34 -3.08
CA ASN A 14 -5.24 -18.23 -2.09
C ASN A 14 -4.85 -17.52 -0.79
N THR A 15 -4.30 -16.31 -0.88
CA THR A 15 -3.92 -15.53 0.31
C THR A 15 -5.12 -15.14 1.16
N ALA A 16 -6.25 -14.81 0.53
CA ALA A 16 -7.50 -14.55 1.26
C ALA A 16 -7.93 -15.81 2.03
N HIS A 17 -8.00 -16.96 1.36
CA HIS A 17 -8.38 -18.22 1.98
C HIS A 17 -7.46 -18.61 3.16
N LEU A 18 -6.14 -18.44 3.00
CA LEU A 18 -5.18 -18.66 4.10
C LEU A 18 -5.40 -17.70 5.26
N GLY A 19 -5.70 -16.42 4.98
CA GLY A 19 -6.03 -15.42 6.00
C GLY A 19 -7.29 -15.78 6.79
N HIS A 20 -8.35 -16.21 6.10
CA HIS A 20 -9.59 -16.67 6.73
C HIS A 20 -9.37 -17.89 7.63
N ALA A 21 -8.57 -18.87 7.18
CA ALA A 21 -8.22 -20.04 8.00
C ALA A 21 -7.35 -19.66 9.21
N PHE A 22 -6.37 -18.76 9.03
CA PHE A 22 -5.52 -18.27 10.11
C PHE A 22 -6.31 -17.53 11.20
N LEU A 23 -7.39 -16.84 10.81
CA LEU A 23 -8.22 -16.01 11.69
C LEU A 23 -9.53 -16.69 12.13
N GLU A 24 -9.67 -17.99 11.91
CA GLU A 24 -10.86 -18.74 12.25
C GLU A 24 -11.26 -18.55 13.73
N GLY A 25 -12.55 -18.31 13.97
CA GLY A 25 -13.11 -18.07 15.31
C GLY A 25 -12.75 -16.70 15.93
N ARG A 26 -12.19 -15.77 15.15
CA ARG A 26 -11.84 -14.41 15.60
C ARG A 26 -12.57 -13.36 14.76
N ASP A 27 -12.92 -12.24 15.39
CA ASP A 27 -13.43 -11.09 14.66
C ASP A 27 -12.27 -10.36 13.96
N PHE A 28 -12.39 -10.16 12.65
CA PHE A 28 -11.42 -9.39 11.86
C PHE A 28 -12.09 -8.58 10.75
N THR A 29 -11.38 -7.55 10.28
CA THR A 29 -11.70 -6.82 9.06
C THR A 29 -10.66 -7.15 8.00
N GLN A 30 -11.10 -7.48 6.79
CA GLN A 30 -10.20 -7.66 5.65
C GLN A 30 -10.21 -6.42 4.76
N ILE A 31 -9.02 -6.04 4.28
CA ILE A 31 -8.85 -5.08 3.18
C ILE A 31 -7.99 -5.74 2.11
N ASP A 32 -8.47 -5.74 0.87
CA ASP A 32 -7.68 -6.18 -0.28
C ASP A 32 -6.92 -4.99 -0.88
N LEU A 33 -5.62 -5.20 -1.14
CA LEU A 33 -4.77 -4.20 -1.81
C LEU A 33 -5.02 -4.15 -3.32
N ALA A 34 -5.32 -5.29 -3.94
CA ALA A 34 -5.54 -5.37 -5.38
C ALA A 34 -6.65 -4.41 -5.86
N GLY A 35 -6.38 -3.70 -6.95
CA GLY A 35 -7.26 -2.69 -7.55
C GLY A 35 -7.33 -1.36 -6.77
N LYS A 36 -6.53 -1.17 -5.72
CA LYS A 36 -6.45 0.12 -5.02
C LYS A 36 -5.37 1.00 -5.65
N ARG A 37 -5.60 2.31 -5.62
CA ARG A 37 -4.56 3.31 -5.92
C ARG A 37 -3.65 3.49 -4.71
N LEU A 38 -2.33 3.43 -4.92
CA LEU A 38 -1.33 3.69 -3.89
C LEU A 38 -0.68 5.05 -4.11
N PHE A 39 -0.75 5.89 -3.08
CA PHE A 39 -0.02 7.16 -2.99
C PHE A 39 0.96 7.05 -1.83
N PHE A 40 2.22 7.44 -2.04
CA PHE A 40 3.24 7.34 -1.01
C PHE A 40 3.71 8.72 -0.54
N LEU A 41 3.40 9.09 0.69
CA LEU A 41 3.86 10.36 1.26
C LEU A 41 5.12 10.11 2.08
N PHE A 42 6.29 10.33 1.48
CA PHE A 42 7.56 10.06 2.11
C PHE A 42 8.15 11.34 2.72
N ARG A 43 7.82 11.60 3.99
CA ARG A 43 8.38 12.70 4.78
C ARG A 43 9.05 12.16 6.05
N GLY A 44 10.23 12.66 6.39
CA GLY A 44 11.01 12.22 7.55
C GLY A 44 12.11 13.21 7.95
N GLY A 45 13.03 12.78 8.83
CA GLY A 45 14.14 13.60 9.37
C GLY A 45 15.26 13.87 8.37
N ALA A 46 14.97 14.63 7.31
CA ALA A 46 15.88 14.96 6.21
C ALA A 46 16.43 13.75 5.41
N PRO A 47 15.57 13.00 4.69
CA PRO A 47 16.01 11.94 3.78
C PRO A 47 16.96 12.47 2.71
N THR A 48 18.00 11.70 2.38
CA THR A 48 18.89 12.01 1.25
C THR A 48 18.17 11.74 -0.08
N GLN A 49 18.69 12.30 -1.17
CA GLN A 49 18.16 12.06 -2.50
C GLN A 49 18.10 10.57 -2.86
N GLN A 50 19.15 9.80 -2.51
CA GLN A 50 19.18 8.36 -2.73
C GLN A 50 18.07 7.61 -1.95
N MET A 51 17.69 8.10 -0.76
CA MET A 51 16.59 7.49 0.00
C MET A 51 15.25 7.69 -0.72
N TYR A 52 15.03 8.86 -1.35
CA TYR A 52 13.83 9.09 -2.16
C TYR A 52 13.79 8.17 -3.38
N GLU A 53 14.89 8.04 -4.12
CA GLU A 53 14.94 7.17 -5.30
C GLU A 53 14.69 5.70 -4.95
N ARG A 54 15.27 5.22 -3.85
CA ARG A 54 15.00 3.87 -3.35
C ARG A 54 13.56 3.71 -2.87
N GLY A 55 13.01 4.72 -2.20
CA GLY A 55 11.61 4.74 -1.78
C GLY A 55 10.66 4.62 -2.97
N GLU A 56 10.86 5.45 -3.99
CA GLU A 56 10.07 5.43 -5.23
C GLU A 56 10.15 4.07 -5.92
N TYR A 57 11.37 3.54 -6.10
CA TYR A 57 11.58 2.24 -6.73
C TYR A 57 10.90 1.11 -5.95
N THR A 58 11.11 1.04 -4.63
CA THR A 58 10.58 -0.02 -3.78
C THR A 58 9.06 0.01 -3.74
N ILE A 59 8.44 1.18 -3.60
CA ILE A 59 6.98 1.28 -3.47
C ILE A 59 6.28 1.03 -4.81
N ASN A 60 6.86 1.45 -5.94
CA ASN A 60 6.34 1.10 -7.25
C ASN A 60 6.31 -0.43 -7.46
N ARG A 61 7.39 -1.13 -7.06
CA ARG A 61 7.44 -2.60 -7.13
C ARG A 61 6.47 -3.26 -6.17
N PHE A 62 6.35 -2.76 -4.95
CA PHE A 62 5.36 -3.20 -3.96
C PHE A 62 3.94 -3.11 -4.54
N ALA A 63 3.57 -1.97 -5.12
CA ALA A 63 2.26 -1.77 -5.72
C ALA A 63 1.98 -2.82 -6.80
N GLY A 64 2.90 -3.01 -7.75
CA GLY A 64 2.76 -4.00 -8.80
C GLY A 64 2.65 -5.44 -8.30
N LEU A 65 3.42 -5.81 -7.27
CA LEU A 65 3.36 -7.16 -6.68
C LEU A 65 2.00 -7.47 -6.03
N TYR A 66 1.33 -6.45 -5.51
CA TYR A 66 0.05 -6.59 -4.80
C TYR A 66 -1.14 -6.03 -5.58
N GLY A 67 -1.00 -5.89 -6.91
CA GLY A 67 -2.08 -5.50 -7.81
C GLY A 67 -2.61 -4.08 -7.61
N MET A 68 -1.81 -3.18 -7.04
CA MET A 68 -2.17 -1.78 -6.83
C MET A 68 -1.73 -0.91 -8.00
N ASP A 69 -2.45 0.19 -8.23
CA ASP A 69 -2.06 1.24 -9.16
C ASP A 69 -1.19 2.27 -8.44
N TYR A 70 0.11 2.29 -8.72
CA TYR A 70 1.00 3.27 -8.11
C TYR A 70 0.83 4.66 -8.74
N MET A 71 0.43 5.63 -7.92
CA MET A 71 0.12 6.99 -8.37
C MET A 71 1.28 7.97 -8.21
N GLY A 72 2.33 7.56 -7.48
CA GLY A 72 3.56 8.31 -7.24
C GLY A 72 3.83 8.63 -5.77
N MET A 73 5.02 9.17 -5.51
CA MET A 73 5.43 9.64 -4.19
C MET A 73 5.42 11.16 -4.10
N ALA A 74 5.09 11.68 -2.92
CA ALA A 74 5.27 13.09 -2.59
C ALA A 74 6.11 13.27 -1.33
N ARG A 75 6.99 14.27 -1.35
CA ARG A 75 7.98 14.58 -0.31
C ARG A 75 7.62 15.85 0.47
N ASN A 76 6.71 16.66 -0.10
CA ASN A 76 6.28 17.93 0.46
C ASN A 76 4.81 18.21 0.10
N ALA A 77 4.26 19.27 0.68
CA ALA A 77 2.86 19.64 0.50
C ALA A 77 2.51 20.04 -0.94
N SER A 78 3.44 20.60 -1.72
CA SER A 78 3.19 20.95 -3.13
C SER A 78 3.02 19.69 -3.97
N GLU A 79 3.94 18.74 -3.83
CA GLU A 79 3.87 17.44 -4.52
C GLU A 79 2.63 16.64 -4.09
N ALA A 80 2.26 16.68 -2.81
CA ALA A 80 1.07 15.99 -2.32
C ALA A 80 -0.22 16.57 -2.95
N ARG A 81 -0.31 17.89 -3.10
CA ARG A 81 -1.44 18.52 -3.82
C ARG A 81 -1.46 18.15 -5.30
N ALA A 82 -0.31 18.04 -5.95
CA ALA A 82 -0.23 17.59 -7.33
C ALA A 82 -0.71 16.14 -7.49
N LEU A 83 -0.36 15.25 -6.54
CA LEU A 83 -0.86 13.88 -6.53
C LEU A 83 -2.37 13.81 -6.25
N ALA A 84 -2.91 14.71 -5.44
CA ALA A 84 -4.34 14.75 -5.15
C ALA A 84 -5.21 14.99 -6.39
N ALA A 85 -4.65 15.57 -7.47
CA ALA A 85 -5.35 15.69 -8.75
C ALA A 85 -5.61 14.35 -9.45
N LYS A 86 -5.02 13.25 -8.96
CA LYS A 86 -5.23 11.88 -9.47
C LYS A 86 -6.17 11.04 -8.57
N LEU A 87 -6.84 11.66 -7.59
CA LEU A 87 -7.88 11.04 -6.76
C LEU A 87 -9.18 10.79 -7.53
#